data_AF-A0A7J8LCH5-F1
#
_entry.id   AF-A0A7J8LCH5-F1
#
_cell.length_a   1.000
_cell.length_b   1.000
_cell.length_c   1.000
_cell.angle_alpha   90.00
_cell.angle_beta   90.00
_cell.angle_gamma   90.00
#
_symmetry.space_group_name_H-M   'P 1'
#
loop_
_entity.id
_entity.type
_entity.pdbx_description
1 polymer ?
#
loop_
_entity_poly.entity_id
_entity_poly.type
_entity_poly.pdbx_seq_one_letter_code
_entity_poly.pdbx_strand_id
1 'polypeptide(L)'
;MIRLAQAYLLEAKWTHQNYKPTFEEFRDNVLLTSGYAMFAITAFMGMGDVITLETFTWAAGDPKIIKASTIICRFMDNIAKHKFKHRREDDCSTIKCYMEQYGVTAQEAYDGFNKHIENSWKEINKEEGDGYTHVGKAPKGGITSLLIEPVPL
;
A
#
# COMPACT_ATOMS: atom_id res chain seq x y z
N MET A 1 6.45 -0.46 -15.00
CA MET A 1 7.53 0.45 -14.56
C MET A 1 7.32 1.91 -14.98
N ILE A 2 6.93 2.21 -16.23
CA ILE A 2 6.71 3.61 -16.69
C ILE A 2 5.74 4.40 -15.79
N ARG A 3 4.57 3.83 -15.46
CA ARG A 3 3.58 4.49 -14.59
C ARG A 3 4.11 4.84 -13.20
N LEU A 4 4.94 3.96 -12.61
CA LEU A 4 5.56 4.20 -11.30
C LEU A 4 6.54 5.38 -11.37
N ALA A 5 7.38 5.42 -12.40
CA ALA A 5 8.32 6.53 -12.60
C ALA A 5 7.60 7.86 -12.85
N GLN A 6 6.50 7.84 -13.62
CA GLN A 6 5.64 9.01 -13.84
C GLN A 6 5.00 9.50 -12.54
N ALA A 7 4.55 8.58 -11.68
CA ALA A 7 3.95 8.92 -10.40
C ALA A 7 4.97 9.55 -9.43
N TYR A 8 6.20 9.03 -9.37
CA TYR A 8 7.28 9.69 -8.60
C TYR A 8 7.67 11.05 -9.18
N LEU A 9 7.71 11.18 -10.50
CA LEU A 9 7.96 12.48 -11.14
C LEU A 9 6.86 13.49 -10.81
N LEU A 10 5.60 13.05 -10.71
CA LEU A 10 4.50 13.92 -10.29
C LEU A 10 4.65 14.37 -8.84
N GLU A 11 5.00 13.46 -7.92
CA GLU A 11 5.30 13.84 -6.52
C GLU A 11 6.44 14.87 -6.46
N ALA A 12 7.52 14.63 -7.22
CA ALA A 12 8.66 15.56 -7.28
C ALA A 12 8.24 16.94 -7.82
N LYS A 13 7.35 17.01 -8.82
CA LYS A 13 6.80 18.27 -9.32
C LYS A 13 5.95 18.99 -8.27
N TRP A 14 5.09 18.27 -7.56
CA TRP A 14 4.28 18.85 -6.50
C TRP A 14 5.15 19.45 -5.39
N THR A 15 6.17 18.71 -4.95
CA THR A 15 7.15 19.21 -3.98
C THR A 15 7.89 20.44 -4.49
N HIS A 16 8.40 20.41 -5.72
CA HIS A 16 9.13 21.54 -6.31
C HIS A 16 8.28 22.80 -6.44
N GLN A 17 6.99 22.66 -6.73
CA GLN A 17 6.05 23.76 -6.93
C GLN A 17 5.37 24.22 -5.63
N ASN A 18 5.66 23.59 -4.48
CA ASN A 18 4.88 23.75 -3.24
C ASN A 18 3.37 23.55 -3.46
N TYR A 19 3.01 22.71 -4.43
CA TYR A 19 1.62 22.41 -4.71
C TYR A 19 1.10 21.41 -3.67
N LYS A 20 -0.06 21.74 -3.09
CA LYS A 20 -0.77 20.85 -2.16
C LYS A 20 -1.87 20.13 -2.93
N PRO A 21 -1.69 18.85 -3.30
CA PRO A 21 -2.75 18.09 -3.96
C PRO A 21 -3.92 17.86 -3.00
N THR A 22 -5.11 17.73 -3.56
CA THR A 22 -6.26 17.17 -2.83
C THR A 22 -5.97 15.72 -2.45
N PHE A 23 -6.66 15.20 -1.43
CA PHE A 23 -6.56 13.83 -1.01
C PHE A 23 -6.88 12.86 -2.15
N GLU A 24 -7.82 13.19 -3.02
CA GLU A 24 -8.20 12.40 -4.17
C GLU A 24 -7.06 12.33 -5.20
N GLU A 25 -6.48 13.47 -5.60
CA GLU A 25 -5.31 13.52 -6.49
C GLU A 25 -4.12 12.79 -5.88
N PHE A 26 -3.88 13.04 -4.60
CA PHE A 26 -2.82 12.40 -3.85
C PHE A 26 -3.05 10.89 -3.79
N ARG A 27 -4.26 10.42 -3.45
CA ARG A 27 -4.61 9.00 -3.35
C ARG A 27 -4.34 8.28 -4.67
N ASP A 28 -4.83 8.82 -5.77
CA ASP A 28 -4.72 8.17 -7.08
C ASP A 28 -3.25 8.02 -7.50
N ASN A 29 -2.40 9.02 -7.19
CA ASN A 29 -0.96 8.94 -7.43
C ASN A 29 -0.21 8.06 -6.42
N VAL A 30 -0.59 8.12 -5.15
CA VAL A 30 0.12 7.47 -4.04
C VAL A 30 -0.11 5.97 -4.01
N LEU A 31 -1.24 5.49 -4.52
CA LEU A 31 -1.41 4.06 -4.78
C LEU A 31 -0.33 3.54 -5.75
N LEU A 32 -0.03 4.29 -6.82
CA LEU A 32 1.03 3.91 -7.77
C LEU A 32 2.41 3.95 -7.14
N THR A 33 2.76 5.01 -6.39
CA THR A 33 4.09 5.15 -5.77
C THR A 33 4.36 4.14 -4.65
N SER A 34 3.38 3.29 -4.30
CA SER A 34 3.58 2.20 -3.33
C SER A 34 4.59 1.17 -3.84
N GLY A 35 4.73 1.07 -5.17
CA GLY A 35 5.53 0.05 -5.82
C GLY A 35 4.92 -1.35 -5.72
N TYR A 36 3.80 -1.55 -5.03
CA TYR A 36 3.25 -2.88 -4.76
C TYR A 36 2.84 -3.61 -6.04
N ALA A 37 2.08 -2.96 -6.92
CA ALA A 37 1.70 -3.56 -8.20
C ALA A 37 2.92 -3.97 -9.05
N MET A 38 3.97 -3.16 -9.06
CA MET A 38 5.24 -3.49 -9.74
C MET A 38 5.91 -4.70 -9.07
N PHE A 39 5.97 -4.71 -7.74
CA PHE A 39 6.54 -5.80 -6.96
C PHE A 39 5.80 -7.13 -7.22
N ALA A 40 4.47 -7.12 -7.19
CA ALA A 40 3.63 -8.29 -7.46
C ALA A 40 3.86 -8.85 -8.87
N ILE A 41 3.88 -7.99 -9.90
CA ILE A 41 4.15 -8.40 -11.28
C ILE A 41 5.56 -8.99 -11.42
N THR A 42 6.56 -8.37 -10.77
CA THR A 42 7.96 -8.83 -10.83
C THR A 42 8.14 -10.16 -10.10
N ALA A 43 7.40 -10.40 -9.03
CA ALA A 43 7.46 -11.65 -8.27
C ALA A 43 7.07 -12.87 -9.12
N PHE A 44 6.19 -12.71 -10.12
CA PHE A 44 5.87 -13.80 -11.06
C PHE A 44 7.07 -14.27 -11.87
N MET A 45 8.06 -13.41 -12.15
CA MET A 45 9.26 -13.82 -12.90
C MET A 45 10.05 -14.93 -12.22
N GLY A 46 9.92 -15.08 -10.89
CA GLY A 46 10.61 -16.12 -10.12
C GLY A 46 9.89 -17.47 -10.06
N MET A 47 8.69 -17.61 -10.63
CA MET A 47 7.85 -18.81 -10.46
C MET A 47 8.02 -19.87 -11.57
N GLY A 48 9.02 -19.72 -12.45
CA GLY A 48 9.38 -20.72 -13.46
C GLY A 48 8.26 -21.03 -14.46
N ASP A 49 8.12 -22.31 -14.82
CA ASP A 49 7.26 -22.78 -15.91
C ASP A 49 5.74 -22.64 -15.64
N VAL A 50 5.36 -22.25 -14.41
CA VAL A 50 3.95 -22.04 -14.04
C VAL A 50 3.39 -20.75 -14.63
N ILE A 51 4.24 -19.79 -15.00
CA ILE A 51 3.83 -18.45 -15.44
C ILE A 51 3.84 -18.34 -16.96
N THR A 52 2.79 -17.76 -17.51
CA THR A 52 2.64 -17.53 -18.95
C THR A 52 2.61 -16.04 -19.29
N LEU A 53 2.69 -15.72 -20.59
CA LEU A 53 2.48 -14.35 -21.06
C LEU A 53 1.09 -13.81 -20.70
N GLU A 54 0.09 -14.69 -20.61
CA GLU A 54 -1.27 -14.34 -20.20
C GLU A 54 -1.29 -13.88 -18.73
N THR A 55 -0.48 -14.49 -17.85
CA THR A 55 -0.35 -14.05 -16.46
C THR A 55 0.15 -12.61 -16.37
N PHE A 56 1.18 -12.25 -17.16
CA PHE A 56 1.69 -10.88 -17.20
C PHE A 56 0.67 -9.91 -17.79
N THR A 57 -0.08 -10.34 -18.82
CA THR A 57 -1.13 -9.53 -19.43
C THR A 57 -2.27 -9.26 -18.44
N TRP A 58 -2.72 -10.29 -17.72
CA TRP A 58 -3.70 -10.19 -16.65
C TRP A 58 -3.22 -9.26 -15.54
N ALA A 59 -1.99 -9.46 -15.04
CA ALA A 59 -1.44 -8.69 -13.93
C ALA A 59 -1.23 -7.21 -14.31
N ALA A 60 -0.79 -6.93 -15.55
CA ALA A 60 -0.68 -5.56 -16.07
C ALA A 60 -2.04 -4.88 -16.31
N GLY A 61 -3.11 -5.68 -16.44
CA GLY A 61 -4.50 -5.23 -16.54
C GLY A 61 -5.09 -4.69 -15.23
N ASP A 62 -4.30 -4.64 -14.15
CA ASP A 62 -4.69 -4.10 -12.84
C ASP A 62 -5.91 -4.83 -12.25
N PRO A 63 -5.79 -6.16 -12.01
CA PRO A 63 -6.87 -6.98 -11.49
C PRO A 63 -7.22 -6.58 -10.06
N LYS A 64 -8.45 -6.91 -9.63
CA LYS A 64 -9.00 -6.49 -8.32
C LYS A 64 -8.07 -6.84 -7.16
N ILE A 65 -7.51 -8.05 -7.14
CA ILE A 65 -6.57 -8.50 -6.11
C ILE A 65 -5.31 -7.61 -6.01
N ILE A 66 -4.72 -7.19 -7.15
CA ILE A 66 -3.54 -6.30 -7.16
C ILE A 66 -3.93 -4.88 -6.70
N LYS A 67 -5.09 -4.38 -7.13
CA LYS A 67 -5.62 -3.08 -6.67
C LYS A 67 -5.85 -3.07 -5.16
N ALA A 68 -6.58 -4.05 -4.64
CA ALA A 68 -6.89 -4.18 -3.23
C ALA A 68 -5.60 -4.31 -2.39
N SER A 69 -4.65 -5.14 -2.84
CA SER A 69 -3.35 -5.31 -2.16
C SER A 69 -2.51 -4.02 -2.17
N THR A 70 -2.57 -3.25 -3.25
CA THR A 70 -1.92 -1.93 -3.36
C THR A 70 -2.51 -0.94 -2.36
N ILE A 71 -3.84 -0.91 -2.20
CA ILE A 71 -4.52 -0.06 -1.20
C ILE A 71 -4.08 -0.45 0.22
N ILE A 72 -4.12 -1.74 0.54
CA ILE A 72 -3.71 -2.27 1.86
C ILE A 72 -2.28 -1.84 2.16
N CYS A 73 -1.35 -2.18 1.26
CA CYS A 73 0.08 -1.87 1.42
C CYS A 73 0.29 -0.37 1.67
N ARG A 74 -0.32 0.48 0.83
CA ARG A 74 -0.10 1.92 0.91
C ARG A 74 -0.72 2.53 2.16
N PHE A 75 -1.96 2.16 2.50
CA PHE A 75 -2.66 2.80 3.61
C PHE A 75 -2.07 2.37 4.96
N MET A 76 -1.67 1.11 5.09
CA MET A 76 -0.92 0.64 6.27
C MET A 76 0.42 1.38 6.41
N ASP A 77 1.17 1.55 5.31
CA ASP A 77 2.43 2.31 5.30
C ASP A 77 2.23 3.77 5.70
N ASN A 78 1.17 4.43 5.22
CA ASN A 78 0.82 5.81 5.59
C ASN A 78 0.48 5.94 7.08
N ILE A 79 -0.35 5.05 7.62
CA ILE A 79 -0.70 5.02 9.06
C ILE A 79 0.56 4.78 9.90
N ALA A 80 1.37 3.78 9.55
CA ALA A 80 2.58 3.43 10.29
C ALA A 80 3.61 4.57 10.24
N LYS A 81 3.81 5.21 9.08
CA LYS A 81 4.67 6.37 8.93
C LYS A 81 4.21 7.52 9.83
N HIS A 82 2.92 7.81 9.89
CA HIS A 82 2.41 8.89 10.73
C HIS A 82 2.49 8.56 12.24
N LYS A 83 2.24 7.30 12.64
CA LYS A 83 2.30 6.86 14.05
C LYS A 83 3.70 6.72 14.62
N PHE A 84 4.66 6.22 13.83
CA PHE A 84 5.96 5.77 14.35
C PHE A 84 7.16 6.58 13.88
N LYS A 85 7.07 7.38 12.81
CA LYS A 85 8.18 8.26 12.42
C LYS A 85 8.12 9.58 13.17
N HIS A 86 9.19 9.88 13.90
CA HIS A 86 9.58 11.26 14.18
C HIS A 86 10.12 11.85 12.87
N ARG A 87 9.29 12.51 12.06
CA ARG A 87 9.75 13.16 10.81
C ARG A 87 10.10 14.64 11.02
N ARG A 88 10.99 15.13 10.16
CA ARG A 88 11.27 16.56 9.92
C ARG A 88 9.97 17.27 9.51
N GLU A 89 9.80 18.52 9.94
CA GLU A 89 8.55 19.30 9.87
C GLU A 89 7.97 19.50 8.45
N ASP A 90 8.75 19.30 7.40
CA ASP A 90 8.41 19.67 6.00
C ASP A 90 7.77 18.57 5.13
N ASP A 91 7.56 17.35 5.64
CA ASP A 91 6.94 16.27 4.84
C ASP A 91 5.41 16.27 5.02
N CYS A 92 4.61 16.69 4.01
CA CYS A 92 3.15 16.48 4.02
C CYS A 92 2.87 14.98 3.94
N SER A 93 2.66 14.34 5.09
CA SER A 93 2.16 12.96 5.11
C SER A 93 0.73 12.91 4.59
N THR A 94 0.36 11.83 3.90
CA THR A 94 -1.00 11.57 3.42
C THR A 94 -2.07 11.83 4.49
N ILE A 95 -1.80 11.38 5.73
CA ILE A 95 -2.69 11.54 6.87
C ILE A 95 -2.85 13.02 7.24
N LYS A 96 -1.75 13.78 7.24
CA LYS A 96 -1.77 15.23 7.49
C LYS A 96 -2.55 15.97 6.40
N CYS A 97 -2.31 15.65 5.12
CA CYS A 97 -3.04 16.29 4.03
C CYS A 97 -4.56 15.93 4.09
N TYR A 98 -4.92 14.71 4.49
CA TYR A 98 -6.33 14.31 4.76
C TYR A 98 -6.95 15.10 5.92
N MET A 99 -6.23 15.23 7.05
CA MET A 99 -6.69 15.99 8.22
C MET A 99 -6.90 17.46 7.87
N GLU A 100 -5.97 18.08 7.15
CA GLU A 100 -6.07 19.48 6.71
C GLU A 100 -7.26 19.69 5.77
N GLN A 101 -7.49 18.78 4.82
CA GLN A 101 -8.56 18.91 3.83
C GLN A 101 -9.96 18.73 4.42
N TYR A 102 -10.15 17.74 5.30
CA TYR A 102 -11.47 17.42 5.84
C TYR A 102 -11.72 17.97 7.25
N GLY A 103 -10.74 18.66 7.85
CA GLY A 103 -10.86 19.22 9.20
C GLY A 103 -11.04 18.16 10.30
N VAL A 104 -10.46 16.98 10.10
CA VAL A 104 -10.62 15.82 11.00
C VAL A 104 -9.40 15.59 11.89
N THR A 105 -9.60 14.89 12.99
CA THR A 105 -8.52 14.41 13.86
C THR A 105 -7.70 13.31 13.19
N ALA A 106 -6.49 13.07 13.71
CA ALA A 106 -5.65 11.96 13.25
C ALA A 106 -6.34 10.60 13.46
N GLN A 107 -7.13 10.44 14.53
CA GLN A 107 -7.84 9.20 14.80
C GLN A 107 -8.95 8.96 13.77
N GLU A 108 -9.76 9.96 13.45
CA GLU A 108 -10.79 9.86 12.40
C GLU A 108 -10.18 9.59 11.02
N ALA A 109 -9.02 10.17 10.73
CA ALA A 109 -8.26 9.85 9.51
C ALA A 109 -7.80 8.38 9.51
N TYR A 110 -7.28 7.86 10.64
CA TYR A 110 -6.92 6.45 10.74
C TYR A 110 -8.13 5.53 10.55
N ASP A 111 -9.28 5.87 11.13
CA ASP A 111 -10.50 5.08 11.03
C ASP A 111 -11.00 5.02 9.58
N GLY A 112 -10.95 6.16 8.86
CA GLY A 112 -11.22 6.20 7.42
C GLY A 112 -10.31 5.28 6.61
N PHE A 113 -9.00 5.32 6.87
CA PHE A 113 -8.03 4.47 6.16
C PHE A 113 -8.19 2.99 6.52
N ASN A 114 -8.42 2.67 7.79
CA ASN A 114 -8.68 1.31 8.24
C ASN A 114 -9.93 0.73 7.58
N LYS A 115 -10.99 1.52 7.40
CA LYS A 115 -12.19 1.09 6.67
C LYS A 115 -11.87 0.72 5.22
N HIS A 116 -11.02 1.48 4.54
CA HIS A 116 -10.54 1.13 3.20
C HIS A 116 -9.70 -0.14 3.18
N ILE A 117 -8.83 -0.32 4.18
CA ILE A 117 -8.01 -1.54 4.34
C ILE A 117 -8.92 -2.76 4.55
N GLU A 118 -9.88 -2.69 5.47
CA GLU A 118 -10.83 -3.77 5.74
C GLU A 118 -11.66 -4.14 4.51
N ASN A 119 -12.14 -3.14 3.76
CA ASN A 119 -12.88 -3.39 2.53
C ASN A 119 -12.00 -4.05 1.47
N SER A 120 -10.75 -3.63 1.34
CA SER A 120 -9.79 -4.23 0.40
C SER A 120 -9.48 -5.69 0.78
N TRP A 121 -9.32 -5.99 2.06
CA TRP A 121 -9.20 -7.37 2.53
C TRP A 121 -10.43 -8.20 2.20
N LYS A 122 -11.64 -7.63 2.35
CA LYS A 122 -12.88 -8.31 1.92
C LYS A 122 -12.95 -8.51 0.41
N GLU A 123 -12.34 -7.65 -0.41
CA GLU A 123 -12.28 -7.86 -1.86
C GLU A 123 -11.35 -9.02 -2.22
N ILE A 124 -10.18 -9.09 -1.57
CA ILE A 124 -9.26 -10.24 -1.71
C ILE A 124 -9.94 -11.52 -1.22
N ASN A 125 -10.57 -11.48 -0.05
CA ASN A 125 -11.17 -12.67 0.55
C ASN A 125 -12.57 -13.02 0.00
N LYS A 126 -13.18 -12.14 -0.81
CA LYS A 126 -14.36 -12.55 -1.60
C LYS A 126 -13.96 -13.35 -2.83
N GLU A 127 -12.68 -13.28 -3.23
CA GLU A 127 -12.10 -14.21 -4.18
C GLU A 127 -11.66 -15.52 -3.47
N GLU A 128 -11.32 -15.49 -2.17
CA GLU A 128 -11.12 -16.68 -1.31
C GLU A 128 -11.55 -16.45 0.16
N GLY A 129 -12.62 -17.11 0.61
CA GLY A 129 -13.17 -16.86 1.95
C GLY A 129 -12.40 -17.52 3.08
N ASP A 130 -11.74 -16.75 3.97
CA ASP A 130 -11.66 -17.00 5.41
C ASP A 130 -11.04 -15.85 6.25
N GLY A 131 -11.61 -15.63 7.44
CA GLY A 131 -10.89 -15.45 8.72
C GLY A 131 -9.94 -14.28 9.06
N TYR A 132 -9.14 -13.69 8.17
CA TYR A 132 -7.91 -12.99 8.62
C TYR A 132 -7.93 -11.45 8.57
N THR A 133 -8.80 -10.81 9.35
CA THR A 133 -8.70 -9.37 9.64
C THR A 133 -8.07 -9.14 11.01
N HIS A 134 -6.74 -9.21 11.13
CA HIS A 134 -5.94 -8.50 12.15
C HIS A 134 -4.42 -8.63 11.91
N VAL A 135 -3.90 -8.09 10.81
CA VAL A 135 -2.44 -7.95 10.62
C VAL A 135 -1.97 -6.64 11.25
N GLY A 136 -2.03 -6.56 12.58
CA GLY A 136 -1.67 -5.37 13.35
C GLY A 136 -0.48 -5.53 14.29
N LYS A 137 -0.11 -6.76 14.70
CA LYS A 137 0.92 -6.96 15.73
C LYS A 137 1.62 -8.33 15.63
N ALA A 138 2.51 -8.55 14.66
CA ALA A 138 3.51 -9.63 14.78
C ALA A 138 4.75 -9.57 13.85
N PRO A 139 5.22 -8.45 13.26
CA PRO A 139 6.32 -8.54 12.29
C PRO A 139 7.64 -9.04 12.90
N LYS A 140 7.97 -8.70 14.15
CA LYS A 140 9.23 -9.15 14.77
C LYS A 140 9.22 -10.61 15.19
N GLY A 141 8.14 -11.07 15.85
CA GLY A 141 8.02 -12.47 16.27
C GLY A 141 7.88 -13.43 15.09
N GLY A 142 7.12 -13.03 14.07
CA GLY A 142 6.93 -13.84 12.86
C GLY A 142 8.21 -13.98 12.03
N ILE A 143 9.00 -12.92 11.85
CA ILE A 143 10.25 -13.00 11.08
C ILE A 143 11.27 -13.92 11.77
N THR A 144 11.44 -13.80 13.09
CA THR A 144 12.37 -14.66 13.83
C THR A 144 11.93 -16.13 13.77
N SER A 145 10.65 -16.40 14.00
CA SER A 145 10.11 -17.76 13.93
C SER A 145 10.18 -18.37 12.51
N LEU A 146 10.03 -17.55 11.46
CA LEU A 146 9.98 -18.04 10.08
C LEU A 146 11.38 -18.20 9.43
N LEU A 147 12.33 -17.33 9.77
CA LEU A 147 13.62 -17.25 9.06
C LEU A 147 14.84 -17.59 9.92
N ILE A 148 14.69 -17.64 11.25
CA ILE A 148 15.81 -17.82 12.18
C ILE A 148 15.65 -19.13 12.97
N GLU A 149 14.45 -19.41 13.47
CA GLU A 149 14.19 -20.59 14.28
C GLU A 149 13.84 -21.81 13.41
N PRO A 150 14.66 -22.87 13.38
CA PRO A 150 14.28 -24.09 12.67
C PRO A 150 13.09 -24.75 13.38
N VAL A 151 12.13 -25.25 12.59
CA VAL A 151 11.02 -26.04 13.12
C VAL A 151 11.59 -27.31 13.74
N PRO A 152 11.32 -27.60 15.03
CA PRO A 152 11.75 -28.85 15.65
C PRO A 152 11.12 -30.04 14.90
N LEU A 153 11.94 -31.03 14.55
CA LEU A 153 11.50 -32.30 13.98
C LEU A 153 10.91 -33.22 15.07
#